data_AF-A0A0B1SK56-F1
#
_entry.id   AF-A0A0B1SK56-F1
#
_cell.length_a   1.000
_cell.length_b   1.000
_cell.length_c   1.000
_cell.angle_alpha   90.00
_cell.angle_beta   90.00
_cell.angle_gamma   90.00
#
_symmetry.space_group_name_H-M   'P 1'
#
loop_
_entity.id
_entity.type
_entity.pdbx_description
1 polymer ?
#
loop_
_entity_poly.entity_id
_entity_poly.type
_entity_poly.pdbx_seq_one_letter_code
_entity_poly.pdbx_strand_id
1 'polypeptide(L)'
;MDLQVTCASGPSECLPTSRTMRQLTFSTMQDRPGPVLSLSVRPLNPYSAQLSWLPPALPNGILTHYSVEITPEEDPAAVRTINVGLSTDRADHFLETVVDGLAGGERCEV
;
A
#
# COMPACT_ATOMS: atom_id res chain seq x y z
N MET A 1 27.45 14.66 -23.53
CA MET A 1 28.83 14.93 -23.07
C MET A 1 29.46 13.58 -22.79
N ASP A 2 30.12 13.00 -23.79
CA ASP A 2 30.80 11.71 -23.68
C ASP A 2 32.10 11.88 -22.89
N LEU A 3 32.27 11.10 -21.82
CA LEU A 3 33.46 11.11 -20.98
C LEU A 3 34.41 10.02 -21.47
N GLN A 4 35.40 10.39 -22.29
CA GLN A 4 36.44 9.45 -22.71
C GLN A 4 37.62 9.51 -21.74
N VAL A 5 37.88 8.39 -21.07
CA VAL A 5 39.05 8.20 -20.20
C VAL A 5 40.19 7.62 -21.04
N THR A 6 41.23 8.40 -21.30
CA THR A 6 42.47 7.95 -21.95
C THR A 6 43.53 7.59 -20.91
N CYS A 7 43.86 6.31 -20.79
CA CYS A 7 45.03 5.86 -20.05
C CYS A 7 46.28 5.95 -20.93
N ALA A 8 47.34 6.60 -20.43
CA ALA A 8 48.64 6.68 -21.09
C ALA A 8 49.69 5.88 -20.31
N SER A 9 49.69 4.55 -20.47
CA SER A 9 50.86 3.68 -20.28
C SER A 9 50.52 2.22 -20.59
N GLY A 10 50.73 1.79 -21.82
CA GLY A 10 50.59 0.39 -22.26
C GLY A 10 50.99 0.23 -23.73
N PRO A 11 51.41 -0.96 -24.17
CA PRO A 11 51.95 -1.18 -25.52
C PRO A 11 50.97 -0.75 -26.60
N SER A 12 51.51 -0.26 -27.72
CA SER A 12 50.84 0.51 -28.79
C SER A 12 49.74 -0.19 -29.58
N GLU A 13 49.30 -1.38 -29.16
CA GLU A 13 48.24 -2.16 -29.82
C GLU A 13 47.25 -2.72 -28.80
N CYS A 14 46.60 -1.84 -28.05
CA CYS A 14 45.38 -2.22 -27.34
C CYS A 14 44.22 -2.23 -28.35
N LEU A 15 43.78 -3.41 -28.80
CA LEU A 15 42.49 -3.55 -29.48
C LEU A 15 41.40 -2.94 -28.58
N PRO A 16 40.50 -2.08 -29.09
CA PRO A 16 39.42 -1.52 -28.31
C PRO A 16 38.44 -2.65 -27.96
N THR A 17 38.66 -3.35 -26.86
CA THR A 17 37.64 -4.24 -26.29
C THR A 17 36.52 -3.37 -25.75
N SER A 18 35.54 -3.07 -26.61
CA SER A 18 34.27 -2.50 -26.18
C SER A 18 33.53 -3.58 -25.40
N ARG A 19 33.74 -3.62 -24.09
CA ARG A 19 32.92 -4.41 -23.18
C ARG A 19 31.60 -3.68 -23.01
N THR A 20 30.60 -4.05 -23.80
CA THR A 20 29.24 -3.53 -23.62
C THR A 20 28.60 -4.24 -22.42
N MET A 21 28.23 -3.49 -21.38
CA MET A 21 27.46 -4.01 -20.26
C MET A 21 26.02 -4.25 -20.75
N ARG A 22 25.56 -5.51 -20.81
CA ARG A 22 24.16 -5.80 -21.11
C ARG A 22 23.31 -5.36 -19.94
N GLN A 23 22.33 -4.51 -20.21
CA GLN A 23 21.32 -4.14 -19.22
C GLN A 23 20.45 -5.37 -18.95
N LEU A 24 20.38 -5.79 -17.69
CA LEU A 24 19.54 -6.89 -17.24
C LEU A 24 18.44 -6.33 -16.35
N THR A 25 17.19 -6.59 -16.70
CA THR A 25 16.04 -6.24 -15.86
C THR A 25 15.67 -7.46 -15.03
N PHE A 26 15.56 -7.28 -13.72
CA PHE A 26 15.05 -8.29 -12.79
C PHE A 26 13.82 -7.74 -12.07
N SER A 27 12.92 -8.62 -11.69
CA SER A 27 11.77 -8.30 -10.86
C SER A 27 11.94 -8.97 -9.50
N THR A 28 11.57 -8.26 -8.43
CA THR A 28 11.62 -8.79 -7.07
C THR A 28 10.34 -9.53 -6.74
N MET A 29 10.39 -10.42 -5.76
CA MET A 29 9.17 -11.01 -5.20
C MET A 29 8.32 -9.92 -4.54
N GLN A 30 7.01 -10.19 -4.43
CA GLN A 30 6.09 -9.33 -3.70
C GLN A 30 6.46 -9.28 -2.21
N ASP A 31 6.35 -8.10 -1.61
CA ASP A 31 6.63 -7.84 -0.20
C ASP A 31 5.42 -7.18 0.47
N ARG A 32 5.52 -6.92 1.77
CA ARG A 32 4.46 -6.29 2.56
C ARG A 32 4.09 -4.92 1.96
N PRO A 33 2.80 -4.64 1.73
CA PRO A 33 2.35 -3.32 1.36
C PRO A 33 2.70 -2.28 2.44
N GLY A 34 2.89 -1.04 2.02
CA GLY A 34 2.97 0.10 2.93
C GLY A 34 1.64 0.41 3.62
N PRO A 35 1.63 1.40 4.53
CA PRO A 35 0.41 1.86 5.19
C PRO A 35 -0.55 2.51 4.20
N VAL A 36 -1.85 2.37 4.45
CA VAL A 36 -2.89 3.13 3.73
C VAL A 36 -2.72 4.62 3.94
N LEU A 37 -3.17 5.41 2.97
CA LEU A 37 -3.08 6.86 3.01
C LEU A 37 -4.44 7.47 3.35
N SER A 38 -4.44 8.64 3.99
CA SER A 38 -5.65 9.47 4.18
C SER A 38 -6.85 8.73 4.80
N LEU A 39 -6.62 7.84 5.76
CA LEU A 39 -7.68 7.13 6.48
C LEU A 39 -8.58 8.14 7.23
N SER A 40 -9.87 8.08 6.96
CA SER A 40 -10.90 8.90 7.59
C SER A 40 -12.11 8.05 7.97
N VAL A 41 -12.65 8.30 9.15
CA VAL A 41 -13.81 7.60 9.71
C VAL A 41 -14.90 8.63 10.00
N ARG A 42 -16.10 8.39 9.46
CA ARG A 42 -17.27 9.22 9.64
C ARG A 42 -18.41 8.41 10.28
N PRO A 43 -18.84 8.73 11.50
CA PRO A 43 -19.98 8.06 12.11
C PRO A 43 -21.26 8.39 11.32
N LEU A 44 -22.07 7.37 11.04
CA LEU A 44 -23.36 7.53 10.35
C LEU A 44 -24.51 7.48 11.36
N ASN A 45 -24.46 6.52 12.30
CA ASN A 45 -25.38 6.38 13.41
C ASN A 45 -24.66 5.66 14.59
N PRO A 46 -25.29 5.45 15.76
CA PRO A 46 -24.62 4.79 16.89
C PRO A 46 -24.06 3.41 16.56
N TYR A 47 -24.63 2.71 15.59
CA TYR A 47 -24.30 1.32 15.25
C TYR A 47 -23.51 1.19 13.94
N SER A 48 -23.17 2.30 13.27
CA SER A 48 -22.48 2.25 11.98
C SER A 48 -21.59 3.46 11.69
N ALA A 49 -20.52 3.21 10.95
CA ALA A 49 -19.57 4.23 10.50
C ALA A 49 -19.13 3.96 9.06
N GLN A 50 -18.91 5.04 8.31
CA GLN A 50 -18.28 5.02 7.00
C GLN A 50 -16.77 5.20 7.17
N LEU A 51 -15.99 4.34 6.54
CA LEU A 51 -14.54 4.46 6.47
C LEU A 51 -14.15 4.80 5.04
N SER A 52 -13.15 5.65 4.89
CA SER A 52 -12.57 6.03 3.60
C SER A 52 -11.05 6.08 3.68
N TRP A 53 -10.34 5.53 2.69
CA TRP A 53 -8.88 5.58 2.62
C TRP A 53 -8.38 5.52 1.18
N LEU A 54 -7.14 5.95 0.99
CA LEU A 54 -6.41 5.81 -0.26
C LEU A 54 -5.48 4.59 -0.22
N PRO A 55 -5.25 3.93 -1.38
CA PRO A 55 -4.27 2.86 -1.51
C PRO A 55 -2.86 3.29 -1.04
N PRO A 56 -2.04 2.34 -0.59
CA PRO A 56 -0.67 2.62 -0.16
C PRO A 56 0.20 3.09 -1.33
N ALA A 57 1.09 4.05 -1.09
CA ALA A 57 2.05 4.53 -2.12
C ALA A 57 3.00 3.42 -2.60
N LEU A 58 3.26 2.45 -1.73
CA LEU A 58 4.12 1.30 -2.00
C LEU A 58 3.29 0.03 -1.79
N PRO A 59 2.53 -0.44 -2.79
CA PRO A 59 1.79 -1.69 -2.66
C PRO A 59 2.73 -2.91 -2.61
N ASN A 60 3.97 -2.76 -3.10
CA ASN A 60 5.01 -3.79 -3.13
C ASN A 60 4.54 -5.12 -3.78
N GLY A 61 3.51 -5.06 -4.62
CA GLY A 61 2.93 -6.18 -5.35
C GLY A 61 1.44 -5.98 -5.60
N ILE A 62 0.72 -7.08 -5.86
CA ILE A 62 -0.72 -7.05 -6.19
C ILE A 62 -1.53 -7.09 -4.89
N LEU A 63 -2.34 -6.04 -4.66
CA LEU A 63 -3.28 -6.02 -3.54
C LEU A 63 -4.46 -6.96 -3.83
N THR A 64 -4.98 -7.64 -2.81
CA THR A 64 -6.10 -8.59 -2.97
C THR A 64 -7.34 -8.19 -2.18
N HIS A 65 -7.14 -7.66 -0.98
CA HIS A 65 -8.18 -7.16 -0.09
C HIS A 65 -7.57 -6.22 0.94
N TYR A 66 -8.41 -5.44 1.60
CA TYR A 66 -8.09 -4.72 2.82
C TYR A 66 -8.77 -5.42 4.00
N SER A 67 -8.13 -5.39 5.17
CA SER A 67 -8.68 -5.91 6.42
C SER A 67 -8.86 -4.76 7.39
N VAL A 68 -10.07 -4.58 7.90
CA VAL A 68 -10.43 -3.58 8.90
C VAL A 68 -10.67 -4.30 10.21
N GLU A 69 -9.85 -4.02 11.21
CA GLU A 69 -9.97 -4.55 12.56
C GLU A 69 -10.65 -3.52 13.47
N ILE A 70 -11.71 -3.95 14.14
CA ILE A 70 -12.53 -3.14 15.02
C ILE A 70 -12.46 -3.76 16.41
N THR A 71 -11.88 -3.03 17.35
CA THR A 71 -11.75 -3.45 18.74
C THR A 71 -12.66 -2.60 19.61
N PRO A 72 -13.69 -3.20 20.23
CA PRO A 72 -14.52 -2.50 21.21
C PRO A 72 -13.68 -2.08 22.42
N GLU A 73 -13.99 -0.92 23.01
CA GLU A 73 -13.31 -0.46 24.22
C GLU A 73 -13.70 -1.30 25.45
N GLU A 74 -14.98 -1.64 25.58
CA GLU A 74 -15.49 -2.41 26.73
C GLU A 74 -15.05 -3.87 26.72
N ASP A 75 -14.95 -4.47 25.54
CA ASP A 75 -14.55 -5.88 25.38
C ASP A 75 -13.44 -5.99 24.33
N PRO A 76 -12.16 -5.88 24.73
CA PRO A 76 -11.03 -6.02 23.82
C PRO A 76 -10.89 -7.45 23.26
N ALA A 77 -11.60 -8.44 23.80
CA ALA A 77 -11.63 -9.80 23.24
C ALA A 77 -12.66 -9.94 22.11
N ALA A 78 -13.62 -9.02 21.99
CA ALA A 78 -14.64 -9.00 20.94
C ALA A 78 -14.18 -8.27 19.66
N VAL A 79 -12.93 -8.52 19.23
CA VAL A 79 -12.39 -7.98 17.97
C VAL A 79 -13.21 -8.47 16.78
N ARG A 80 -13.62 -7.54 15.91
CA ARG A 80 -14.29 -7.83 14.65
C ARG A 80 -13.40 -7.46 13.47
N THR A 81 -13.21 -8.40 12.55
CA THR A 81 -12.43 -8.17 11.32
C THR A 81 -13.35 -8.19 10.11
N ILE A 82 -13.24 -7.16 9.26
CA ILE A 82 -14.01 -7.02 8.03
C ILE A 82 -13.06 -6.99 6.84
N ASN A 83 -13.27 -7.92 5.90
CA ASN A 83 -12.52 -7.95 4.65
C ASN A 83 -13.23 -7.09 3.60
N VAL A 84 -12.52 -6.11 3.09
CA VAL A 84 -13.00 -5.15 2.09
C VAL A 84 -12.33 -5.47 0.76
N GLY A 85 -13.14 -5.74 -0.26
CA GLY A 85 -12.66 -5.98 -1.61
C GLY A 85 -12.07 -4.74 -2.26
N LEU A 86 -11.32 -4.93 -3.34
CA LEU A 86 -10.81 -3.81 -4.13
C LEU A 86 -11.97 -3.16 -4.89
N SER A 87 -12.46 -2.03 -4.39
CA SER A 87 -13.59 -1.31 -5.02
C SER A 87 -13.18 -0.66 -6.36
N THR A 88 -11.89 -0.33 -6.53
CA THR A 88 -11.33 0.21 -7.78
C THR A 88 -9.87 -0.22 -7.95
N ASP A 89 -9.41 -0.40 -9.19
CA ASP A 89 -7.98 -0.61 -9.54
C ASP A 89 -7.19 0.71 -9.63
N ARG A 90 -7.80 1.82 -9.19
CA ARG A 90 -7.23 3.16 -9.31
C ARG A 90 -6.59 3.59 -8.01
N ALA A 91 -5.26 3.73 -8.04
CA ALA A 91 -4.44 4.14 -6.89
C ALA A 91 -4.76 5.54 -6.35
N ASP A 92 -5.44 6.37 -7.13
CA ASP A 92 -5.82 7.76 -6.80
C ASP A 92 -7.26 7.91 -6.29
N HIS A 93 -8.04 6.84 -6.25
CA HIS A 93 -9.43 6.89 -5.81
C HIS A 93 -9.57 6.41 -4.36
N PHE A 94 -10.37 7.14 -3.59
CA PHE A 94 -10.73 6.72 -2.24
C PHE A 94 -11.55 5.43 -2.32
N LEU A 95 -11.15 4.43 -1.55
CA LEU A 95 -12.00 3.31 -1.23
C LEU A 95 -12.88 3.70 -0.06
N GLU A 96 -14.16 3.39 -0.18
CA GLU A 96 -15.15 3.63 0.86
C GLU A 96 -15.83 2.32 1.24
N THR A 97 -16.08 2.13 2.54
CA THR A 97 -16.89 1.03 3.05
C THR A 97 -17.72 1.51 4.23
N VAL A 98 -18.88 0.89 4.42
CA VAL A 98 -19.70 1.08 5.62
C VAL A 98 -19.51 -0.14 6.52
N VAL A 99 -19.33 0.14 7.81
CA VAL A 99 -19.23 -0.86 8.87
C VAL A 99 -20.46 -0.73 9.74
N ASP A 100 -21.20 -1.84 9.89
CA ASP A 100 -22.41 -1.93 10.70
C ASP A 100 -22.22 -2.84 11.93
N GLY A 101 -23.18 -2.77 12.85
CA GLY A 101 -23.19 -3.55 14.08
C GLY A 101 -22.11 -3.13 15.07
N LEU A 102 -21.71 -1.86 15.04
CA LEU A 102 -20.87 -1.26 16.07
C LEU A 102 -21.64 -1.24 17.38
N ALA A 103 -20.93 -1.32 18.51
CA ALA A 103 -21.52 -1.12 19.82
C ALA A 103 -21.92 0.36 19.96
N GLY A 104 -23.17 0.66 19.62
CA GLY A 104 -23.74 1.98 19.82
C GLY A 104 -24.09 2.18 21.28
N GLY A 105 -23.78 3.37 21.81
CA GLY A 105 -24.22 3.74 23.14
C GLY A 105 -25.74 3.66 23.21
N GLU A 106 -26.26 2.83 24.12
CA GLU A 106 -27.66 2.86 24.52
C GLU A 106 -27.94 4.23 25.11
N ARG A 107 -28.42 5.18 24.30
CA ARG A 107 -29.08 6.34 24.87
C ARG A 107 -30.50 5.91 25.20
N CYS A 108 -30.69 5.48 26.45
CA CYS A 108 -32.02 5.31 27.04
C CYS A 108 -32.87 6.53 26.70
N GLU A 109 -33.99 6.30 26.01
CA GLU A 109 -35.07 7.28 25.96
C GLU A 109 -35.76 7.34 27.34
N VAL A 110 -36.17 8.55 27.68
CA VAL A 110 -36.58 9.04 29.01
C VAL A 110 -37.88 8.44 29.50
#